data_AF-A0A370DPR5-F1
#
_entry.id   AF-A0A370DPR5-F1
#
_cell.length_a   1.000
_cell.length_b   1.000
_cell.length_c   1.000
_cell.angle_alpha   90.00
_cell.angle_beta   90.00
_cell.angle_gamma   90.00
#
_symmetry.space_group_name_H-M   'P 1'
#
loop_
_entity.id
_entity.type
_entity.pdbx_description
1 polymer ?
#
loop_
_entity_poly.entity_id
_entity_poly.type
_entity_poly.pdbx_seq_one_letter_code
_entity_poly.pdbx_strand_id
1 'polypeptide(L)'
;MSEILIWTGLTVFVFVFIAWIVWNIQPERVACTSQTLIKKYKGKTESIELVDIDEIKYHYHAAAGFLSEWEFIDRNGGSLKIDGESKGIEQVLSQLESILPSFSLDDFKIMFKAGDVEDSLNVWKNA
;
A
#
# COMPACT_ATOMS: atom_id res chain seq x y z
N MET A 1 36.33 27.69 22.37
CA MET A 1 36.54 26.35 21.76
C MET A 1 35.42 25.37 22.12
N SER A 2 34.88 25.42 23.34
CA SER A 2 33.71 24.64 23.79
C SER A 2 32.42 24.94 23.03
N GLU A 3 32.12 26.22 22.73
CA GLU A 3 30.87 26.60 22.07
C GLU A 3 30.75 26.04 20.64
N ILE A 4 31.83 26.06 19.86
CA ILE A 4 31.84 25.54 18.49
C ILE A 4 31.55 24.02 18.48
N LEU A 5 32.09 23.28 19.46
CA LEU A 5 31.83 21.85 19.65
C LEU A 5 30.36 21.58 20.04
N ILE A 6 29.75 22.45 20.85
CA ILE A 6 28.34 22.32 21.24
C ILE A 6 27.42 22.59 20.04
N TRP A 7 27.66 23.66 19.28
CA TRP A 7 26.84 23.99 18.11
C TRP A 7 26.94 22.93 17.02
N THR A 8 28.15 22.44 16.73
CA THR A 8 28.34 21.36 15.74
C THR A 8 27.66 20.05 16.18
N GLY A 9 27.79 19.66 17.45
CA GLY A 9 27.09 18.50 18.00
C GLY A 9 25.56 18.60 17.91
N LEU A 10 25.01 19.78 18.25
CA LEU A 10 23.57 20.05 18.16
C LEU A 10 23.07 19.96 16.71
N THR A 11 23.81 20.56 15.76
CA THR A 11 23.46 20.50 14.34
C THR A 11 23.43 19.06 13.83
N VAL A 12 24.46 18.26 14.13
CA VAL A 12 24.50 16.84 13.74
C VAL A 12 23.33 16.06 14.34
N PHE A 13 23.02 16.28 15.62
CA PHE A 13 21.89 15.62 16.27
C PHE A 13 20.56 15.95 15.58
N VAL A 14 20.30 17.22 15.29
CA VAL A 14 19.08 17.65 14.59
C VAL A 14 18.97 17.01 13.20
N PHE A 15 20.06 16.97 12.44
CA PHE A 15 20.06 16.31 11.12
C PHE A 15 19.76 14.82 11.21
N VAL A 16 20.38 14.10 12.16
CA VAL A 16 20.14 12.67 12.37
C VAL A 16 18.69 12.43 12.81
N PHE A 17 18.16 13.27 13.70
CA PHE A 17 16.78 13.16 14.18
C PHE A 17 15.76 13.41 13.05
N ILE A 18 15.96 14.44 12.23
CA ILE A 18 15.10 14.70 11.07
C ILE A 18 15.20 13.54 10.07
N ALA A 19 16.40 13.06 9.77
CA ALA A 19 16.57 11.91 8.88
C ALA A 19 15.86 10.65 9.41
N TRP A 20 15.93 10.41 10.72
CA TRP A 20 15.23 9.31 11.38
C TRP A 20 13.71 9.46 11.31
N ILE A 21 13.17 10.66 11.55
CA ILE A 21 11.73 10.94 11.40
C ILE A 21 11.30 10.70 9.94
N VAL A 22 12.02 11.28 8.97
CA VAL A 22 11.71 11.13 7.54
C VAL A 22 11.74 9.66 7.13
N TRP A 23 12.70 8.88 7.64
CA TRP A 23 12.78 7.44 7.37
C TRP A 23 11.57 6.67 7.92
N ASN A 24 11.10 7.00 9.12
CA ASN A 24 9.98 6.31 9.76
C ASN A 24 8.61 6.66 9.16
N ILE A 25 8.48 7.86 8.57
CA ILE A 25 7.23 8.37 7.99
C ILE A 25 7.16 8.10 6.47
N GLN A 26 8.19 7.50 5.85
CA GLN A 26 8.14 7.20 4.43
C GLN A 26 6.95 6.28 4.11
N PRO A 27 6.02 6.74 3.25
CA PRO A 27 4.88 5.92 2.87
C PRO A 27 5.36 4.72 2.06
N GLU A 28 4.61 3.64 2.17
CA GLU A 28 4.72 2.51 1.25
C GLU A 28 4.62 3.01 -0.20
N ARG A 29 5.41 2.43 -1.09
CA ARG A 29 5.38 2.74 -2.52
C ARG A 29 5.00 1.52 -3.30
N VAL A 30 4.06 1.69 -4.21
CA VAL A 30 3.58 0.61 -5.07
C VAL A 30 3.63 1.03 -6.52
N ALA A 31 3.92 0.06 -7.38
CA ALA A 31 3.96 0.25 -8.82
C ALA A 31 3.47 -1.02 -9.50
N CYS A 32 2.78 -0.83 -10.62
CA CYS A 32 2.32 -1.92 -11.46
C CYS A 32 3.03 -1.81 -12.81
N THR A 33 3.50 -2.95 -13.28
CA THR A 33 4.01 -3.16 -14.62
C THR A 33 3.02 -4.05 -15.37
N SER A 34 3.21 -4.27 -16.67
CA SER A 34 2.28 -5.11 -17.46
C SER A 34 2.11 -6.55 -16.94
N GLN A 35 3.01 -7.03 -16.09
CA GLN A 35 3.02 -8.42 -15.61
C GLN A 35 3.12 -8.56 -14.10
N THR A 36 3.58 -7.53 -13.38
CA THR A 36 3.91 -7.67 -11.96
C THR A 36 3.49 -6.44 -11.18
N LEU A 37 2.87 -6.68 -10.03
CA LEU A 37 2.61 -5.70 -8.99
C LEU A 37 3.76 -5.73 -7.98
N ILE A 38 4.37 -4.58 -7.72
CA ILE A 38 5.56 -4.44 -6.87
C ILE A 38 5.25 -3.48 -5.72
N LYS A 39 5.53 -3.95 -4.50
CA LYS A 39 5.48 -3.16 -3.27
C LYS A 39 6.90 -2.94 -2.73
N LYS A 40 7.19 -1.71 -2.33
CA LYS A 40 8.44 -1.33 -1.66
C LYS A 40 8.15 -0.60 -0.37
N TYR A 41 8.63 -1.16 0.74
CA TYR A 41 8.47 -0.55 2.06
C TYR A 41 9.66 -0.89 2.96
N LYS A 42 10.23 0.13 3.63
CA LYS A 42 11.33 0.00 4.59
C LYS A 42 12.49 -0.91 4.14
N GLY A 43 12.89 -0.79 2.87
CA GLY A 43 14.00 -1.56 2.27
C GLY A 43 13.64 -2.99 1.86
N LYS A 44 12.39 -3.44 2.07
CA LYS A 44 11.87 -4.69 1.52
C LYS A 44 11.17 -4.43 0.19
N THR A 45 11.34 -5.36 -0.74
CA THR A 45 10.60 -5.39 -2.01
C THR A 45 9.85 -6.71 -2.06
N GLU A 46 8.53 -6.60 -2.24
CA GLU A 46 7.62 -7.72 -2.38
C GLU A 46 6.91 -7.59 -3.72
N SER A 47 6.57 -8.71 -4.35
CA SER A 47 5.96 -8.69 -5.68
C SER A 47 5.07 -9.89 -5.90
N ILE A 48 4.02 -9.69 -6.70
CA ILE A 48 3.08 -10.72 -7.15
C ILE A 48 2.87 -10.57 -8.66
N GLU A 49 2.85 -11.68 -9.39
CA GLU A 49 2.55 -11.67 -10.82
C GLU A 49 1.05 -11.48 -11.04
N LEU A 50 0.67 -10.59 -11.96
CA LEU A 50 -0.73 -10.27 -12.22
C LEU A 50 -1.52 -11.48 -12.74
N VAL A 51 -0.86 -12.37 -13.48
CA VAL A 51 -1.47 -13.61 -14.00
C VAL A 51 -1.81 -14.61 -12.90
N ASP A 52 -1.11 -14.51 -11.77
CA ASP A 52 -1.28 -15.41 -10.64
C ASP A 52 -2.29 -14.88 -9.62
N ILE A 53 -2.70 -13.61 -9.72
CA ILE A 53 -3.73 -13.04 -8.85
C ILE A 53 -5.06 -13.78 -9.11
N ASP A 54 -5.59 -14.37 -8.05
CA ASP A 54 -6.86 -15.08 -8.05
C ASP A 54 -7.96 -14.28 -7.35
N GLU A 55 -7.60 -13.48 -6.34
CA GLU A 55 -8.56 -12.74 -5.54
C GLU A 55 -7.98 -11.39 -5.10
N ILE A 56 -8.82 -10.35 -5.08
CA ILE A 56 -8.49 -9.02 -4.54
C ILE A 56 -9.49 -8.68 -3.45
N LYS A 57 -8.99 -8.44 -2.25
CA LYS A 57 -9.77 -8.01 -1.09
C LYS A 57 -9.41 -6.60 -0.68
N TYR A 58 -10.39 -5.89 -0.15
CA TYR A 58 -10.20 -4.62 0.52
C TYR A 58 -10.62 -4.75 1.97
N HIS A 59 -9.71 -4.52 2.89
CA HIS A 59 -9.92 -4.57 4.32
C HIS A 59 -10.07 -3.15 4.86
N TYR A 60 -11.08 -2.94 5.70
CA TYR A 60 -11.32 -1.64 6.32
C TYR A 60 -11.54 -1.81 7.81
N HIS A 61 -10.65 -1.24 8.61
CA HIS A 61 -10.67 -1.36 10.07
C HIS A 61 -11.00 -0.01 10.71
N ALA A 62 -12.28 0.20 11.03
CA ALA A 62 -12.74 1.41 11.70
C ALA A 62 -12.29 1.50 13.18
N ALA A 63 -12.10 0.35 13.85
CA ALA A 63 -11.82 0.29 15.30
C ALA A 63 -10.41 0.76 15.70
N ALA A 64 -9.46 0.84 14.77
CA ALA A 64 -8.06 1.17 15.03
C ALA A 64 -7.57 2.42 14.28
N GLY A 65 -8.47 3.36 13.98
CA GLY A 65 -8.10 4.63 13.35
C GLY A 65 -8.02 4.59 11.83
N PHE A 66 -9.05 4.04 11.17
CA PHE A 66 -9.23 4.07 9.71
C PHE A 66 -8.05 3.45 8.93
N LEU A 67 -7.69 2.20 9.23
CA LEU A 67 -6.73 1.47 8.41
C LEU A 67 -7.44 0.86 7.20
N SER A 68 -6.94 1.17 6.01
CA SER A 68 -7.38 0.56 4.75
C SER A 68 -6.24 -0.26 4.16
N GLU A 69 -6.53 -1.49 3.74
CA GLU A 69 -5.53 -2.39 3.16
C GLU A 69 -6.12 -3.12 1.94
N TRP A 70 -5.39 -3.10 0.83
CA TRP A 70 -5.64 -3.92 -0.33
C TRP A 70 -4.85 -5.22 -0.22
N GLU A 71 -5.51 -6.36 -0.31
CA GLU A 71 -4.85 -7.66 -0.30
C GLU A 71 -5.04 -8.35 -1.65
N PHE A 72 -3.93 -8.65 -2.31
CA PHE A 72 -3.87 -9.38 -3.56
C PHE A 72 -3.43 -10.81 -3.26
N ILE A 73 -4.27 -11.79 -3.57
CA ILE A 73 -4.06 -13.20 -3.23
C ILE A 73 -3.76 -13.97 -4.51
N ASP A 74 -2.67 -14.74 -4.51
CA ASP A 74 -2.31 -15.61 -5.62
C ASP A 74 -3.04 -16.96 -5.57
N ARG A 75 -3.00 -17.71 -6.69
CA ARG A 75 -3.58 -19.06 -6.81
C ARG A 75 -3.00 -20.10 -5.85
N ASN A 76 -1.82 -19.85 -5.28
CA ASN A 76 -1.15 -20.72 -4.31
C ASN A 76 -1.48 -20.32 -2.85
N GLY A 77 -2.29 -19.29 -2.64
CA GLY A 77 -2.64 -18.75 -1.33
C GLY A 77 -1.60 -17.79 -0.73
N GLY A 78 -0.58 -17.40 -1.48
CA GLY A 78 0.29 -16.29 -1.12
C GLY A 78 -0.47 -14.97 -1.19
N SER A 79 -0.16 -14.01 -0.31
CA SER A 79 -0.81 -12.70 -0.34
C SER A 79 0.18 -11.55 -0.30
N LEU A 80 -0.12 -10.54 -1.11
CA LEU A 80 0.55 -9.24 -1.11
C LEU A 80 -0.42 -8.21 -0.55
N LYS A 81 -0.14 -7.75 0.66
CA LYS A 81 -0.90 -6.71 1.34
C LYS A 81 -0.31 -5.34 1.03
N ILE A 82 -1.15 -4.38 0.70
CA ILE A 82 -0.77 -3.02 0.31
C ILE A 82 -1.60 -2.03 1.11
N ASP A 83 -0.95 -1.04 1.72
CA ASP A 83 -1.64 0.03 2.45
C ASP A 83 -2.50 0.86 1.48
N GLY A 84 -3.75 1.15 1.84
CA GLY A 84 -4.67 1.96 1.05
C GLY A 84 -4.22 3.42 0.87
N GLU A 85 -3.33 3.91 1.73
CA GLU A 85 -2.68 5.22 1.60
C GLU A 85 -1.30 5.14 0.91
N SER A 86 -0.90 3.96 0.42
CA SER A 86 0.39 3.79 -0.24
C SER A 86 0.53 4.67 -1.48
N LYS A 87 1.72 5.23 -1.67
CA LYS A 87 2.02 6.09 -2.81
C LYS A 87 2.00 5.27 -4.09
N GLY A 88 1.07 5.60 -4.98
CA GLY A 88 0.91 4.98 -6.30
C GLY A 88 -0.26 4.00 -6.39
N ILE A 89 -0.98 3.73 -5.30
CA ILE A 89 -2.06 2.75 -5.30
C ILE A 89 -3.19 3.09 -6.26
N GLU A 90 -3.62 4.35 -6.34
CA GLU A 90 -4.67 4.77 -7.28
C GLU A 90 -4.27 4.46 -8.73
N GLN A 91 -3.01 4.70 -9.09
CA GLN A 91 -2.48 4.43 -10.42
C GLN A 91 -2.44 2.92 -10.71
N VAL A 92 -2.02 2.13 -9.72
CA VAL A 92 -2.03 0.67 -9.79
C VAL A 92 -3.45 0.16 -10.03
N LEU A 93 -4.40 0.59 -9.21
CA LEU A 93 -5.79 0.15 -9.30
C LEU A 93 -6.41 0.51 -10.65
N SER A 94 -6.17 1.71 -11.18
CA SER A 94 -6.64 2.11 -12.51
C SER A 94 -6.00 1.27 -13.62
N GLN A 95 -4.73 0.87 -13.47
CA GLN A 95 -4.10 -0.05 -14.42
C GLN A 95 -4.71 -1.45 -14.34
N LEU A 96 -4.99 -1.94 -13.13
CA LEU A 96 -5.63 -3.25 -12.95
C LEU A 96 -7.02 -3.31 -13.57
N GLU A 97 -7.80 -2.22 -13.56
CA GLU A 97 -9.09 -2.13 -14.27
C GLU A 97 -8.97 -2.32 -15.78
N SER A 98 -7.81 -1.99 -16.36
CA SER A 98 -7.55 -2.26 -17.79
C SER A 98 -7.03 -3.67 -18.08
N ILE A 99 -6.53 -4.39 -17.07
CA ILE A 99 -5.83 -5.68 -17.23
C ILE A 99 -6.72 -6.84 -16.78
N LEU A 100 -7.41 -6.68 -15.65
CA LEU A 100 -8.24 -7.69 -15.02
C LEU A 100 -9.69 -7.51 -15.48
N PRO A 101 -10.23 -8.44 -16.30
CA PRO A 101 -11.62 -8.37 -16.71
C PRO A 101 -12.52 -8.47 -15.48
N SER A 102 -13.61 -7.69 -15.49
CA SER A 102 -14.60 -7.62 -14.40
C SER A 102 -14.12 -6.96 -13.10
N PHE A 103 -12.86 -6.50 -13.01
CA PHE A 103 -12.46 -5.59 -11.93
C PHE A 103 -12.93 -4.18 -12.29
N SER A 104 -13.69 -3.52 -11.41
CA SER A 104 -14.04 -2.11 -11.56
C SER A 104 -13.90 -1.34 -10.27
N LEU A 105 -13.22 -0.20 -10.35
CA LEU A 105 -13.06 0.70 -9.20
C LEU A 105 -14.34 1.43 -8.85
N ASP A 106 -15.21 1.68 -9.83
CA ASP A 106 -16.45 2.38 -9.59
C ASP A 106 -17.47 1.47 -8.91
N ASP A 107 -17.53 0.18 -9.28
CA ASP A 107 -18.34 -0.82 -8.58
C ASP A 107 -17.88 -0.96 -7.12
N PHE A 108 -16.57 -1.02 -6.88
CA PHE A 108 -16.00 -0.97 -5.54
C PHE A 108 -16.47 0.26 -4.75
N LYS A 109 -16.38 1.48 -5.31
CA LYS A 109 -16.80 2.70 -4.62
C LYS A 109 -18.30 2.69 -4.30
N ILE A 110 -19.13 2.11 -5.17
CA ILE A 110 -20.57 1.98 -4.94
C ILE A 110 -20.83 1.03 -3.78
N MET A 111 -20.20 -0.16 -3.79
CA MET A 111 -20.31 -1.15 -2.71
C MET A 111 -19.81 -0.61 -1.37
N PHE A 112 -18.65 0.08 -1.38
CA PHE A 112 -18.09 0.72 -0.21
C PHE A 112 -19.01 1.79 0.37
N LYS A 113 -19.62 2.64 -0.48
CA LYS A 113 -20.58 3.67 -0.06
C LYS A 113 -21.92 3.11 0.43
N ALA A 114 -22.32 1.95 -0.07
CA ALA A 114 -23.54 1.26 0.36
C ALA A 114 -23.42 0.75 1.81
N GLY A 115 -22.23 0.82 2.42
CA GLY A 115 -22.01 0.43 3.81
C GLY A 115 -21.92 -1.08 4.01
N ASP A 116 -21.73 -1.86 2.93
CA ASP A 116 -21.63 -3.32 2.96
C ASP A 116 -20.23 -3.81 3.40
N VAL A 117 -19.54 -3.02 4.22
CA VAL A 117 -18.14 -3.26 4.60
C VAL A 117 -18.02 -3.18 6.11
N GLU A 118 -18.39 -4.27 6.79
CA GLU A 118 -18.20 -4.38 8.24
C GLU A 118 -16.76 -4.74 8.62
N ASP A 119 -16.00 -5.44 7.75
CA ASP A 119 -14.59 -5.80 8.01
C ASP A 119 -13.74 -5.92 6.72
N SER A 120 -14.25 -6.62 5.71
CA SER A 120 -13.56 -6.84 4.43
C SER A 120 -14.54 -6.97 3.27
N LEU A 121 -14.20 -6.41 2.12
CA LEU A 121 -14.94 -6.49 0.87
C LEU A 121 -14.14 -7.31 -0.15
N ASN A 122 -14.77 -8.34 -0.72
CA ASN A 122 -14.19 -9.05 -1.86
C ASN A 122 -14.44 -8.24 -3.13
N VAL A 123 -13.39 -7.66 -3.69
CA VAL A 123 -13.50 -6.70 -4.80
C VAL A 123 -13.46 -7.42 -6.14
N TRP A 124 -12.72 -8.53 -6.23
CA TRP A 124 -12.60 -9.29 -7.46
C TRP A 124 -12.15 -10.71 -7.20
N LYS A 125 -12.63 -11.62 -8.04
CA LYS A 125 -12.22 -13.02 -8.06
C LYS A 125 -12.15 -13.52 -9.48
N ASN A 126 -11.08 -14.23 -9.79
CA ASN A 126 -10.93 -14.91 -11.07
C ASN A 126 -11.95 -16.05 -11.16
N ALA A 127 -12.77 -16.07 -12.21
CA ALA A 127 -13.88 -17.00 -12.40
C ALA A 127 -13.43 -18.42 -12.79
#